data_AF-A0A352I307-F1
#
_entry.id   AF-A0A352I307-F1
#
_cell.length_a   1.000
_cell.length_b   1.000
_cell.length_c   1.000
_cell.angle_alpha   90.00
_cell.angle_beta   90.00
_cell.angle_gamma   90.00
#
_symmetry.space_group_name_H-M   'P 1'
#
loop_
_entity.id
_entity.type
_entity.pdbx_description
1 polymer ?
#
loop_
_entity_poly.entity_id
_entity_poly.type
_entity_poly.pdbx_seq_one_letter_code
_entity_poly.pdbx_strand_id
1 'polypeptide(L)' 'MMTLTSKELSAIEDQLSGEQLLVTKLRAYSQSCTDPVLKGQCESIAQQHQKHYDKLLSFLN' A
#
# COMPACT_ATOMS: atom_id res chain seq x y z
N MET A 1 -10.90 20.55 -11.31
CA MET A 1 -10.24 19.23 -11.39
C MET A 1 -8.74 19.49 -11.34
N MET A 2 -8.01 18.88 -10.40
CA MET A 2 -6.56 18.86 -10.50
C MET A 2 -6.24 18.06 -11.76
N THR A 3 -5.83 18.75 -12.82
CA THR A 3 -5.26 18.11 -14.00
C THR A 3 -3.88 17.64 -13.60
N LEU A 4 -3.79 16.44 -13.03
CA LEU A 4 -2.52 15.77 -12.80
C LEU A 4 -1.78 15.70 -14.13
N THR A 5 -0.52 16.11 -14.13
CA THR A 5 0.36 15.98 -15.29
C THR A 5 0.66 14.50 -15.53
N SER A 6 1.06 14.13 -16.75
CA SER A 6 1.42 12.73 -17.05
C SER A 6 2.53 12.19 -16.13
N LYS A 7 3.44 13.05 -15.66
CA LYS A 7 4.47 12.67 -14.68
C LYS A 7 3.87 12.32 -13.32
N GLU A 8 2.91 13.09 -12.85
CA GLU A 8 2.23 12.82 -11.58
C GLU A 8 1.37 11.56 -11.68
N LEU A 9 0.73 11.34 -12.83
CA LEU A 9 -0.04 10.11 -13.08
C LEU A 9 0.87 8.87 -13.01
N SER A 10 2.00 8.88 -13.73
CA SER A 10 2.96 7.78 -13.67
C SER A 10 3.59 7.60 -12.29
N ALA A 11 3.82 8.69 -11.54
CA ALA A 11 4.29 8.59 -10.16
C ALA A 11 3.25 7.94 -9.24
N ILE A 12 1.96 8.24 -9.43
CA ILE A 12 0.87 7.62 -8.68
C ILE A 12 0.76 6.13 -9.04
N GLU A 13 0.88 5.74 -10.31
CA GLU A 13 0.88 4.33 -10.74
C GLU A 13 2.07 3.54 -10.16
N ASP A 14 3.26 4.14 -10.12
CA ASP A 14 4.45 3.55 -9.50
C ASP A 14 4.24 3.39 -7.98
N GLN A 15 3.72 4.42 -7.31
CA GLN A 15 3.38 4.34 -5.89
C GLN A 15 2.30 3.30 -5.60
N LEU A 16 1.27 3.18 -6.44
CA LEU A 16 0.23 2.14 -6.30
C LEU A 16 0.84 0.74 -6.37
N SER A 17 1.75 0.51 -7.32
CA SER A 17 2.46 -0.76 -7.46
C SER A 17 3.34 -1.06 -6.24
N GLY A 18 4.05 -0.04 -5.73
CA GLY A 18 4.87 -0.15 -4.52
C GLY A 18 4.05 -0.44 -3.25
N GLU A 19 2.94 0.27 -3.06
CA GLU A 19 2.01 0.06 -1.95
C GLU A 19 1.42 -1.36 -1.98
N GLN A 20 0.98 -1.84 -3.14
CA GLN A 20 0.46 -3.20 -3.29
C GLN A 20 1.52 -4.27 -2.95
N LEU A 21 2.77 -4.06 -3.37
CA LEU A 21 3.88 -4.95 -3.05
C LEU A 21 4.16 -4.97 -1.54
N LEU A 22 4.13 -3.82 -0.88
CA LEU A 22 4.33 -3.70 0.56
C LEU A 22 3.23 -4.39 1.35
N VAL A 23 1.96 -4.18 0.99
CA VAL A 23 0.81 -4.88 1.59
C VAL A 23 0.99 -6.39 1.49
N THR A 24 1.37 -6.88 0.30
CA THR A 24 1.55 -8.31 0.05
C THR A 24 2.70 -8.88 0.88
N LYS A 25 3.85 -8.20 0.92
CA LYS A 25 5.00 -8.62 1.73
C LYS A 25 4.67 -8.63 3.22
N LEU A 26 4.02 -7.60 3.74
CA LEU A 26 3.67 -7.50 5.15
C LEU A 26 2.64 -8.55 5.56
N ARG A 27 1.66 -8.86 4.71
CA ARG A 27 0.75 -9.99 4.94
C ARG A 27 1.48 -11.33 4.90
N ALA A 28 2.43 -11.53 3.99
CA ALA A 28 3.25 -12.74 3.96
C ALA A 28 4.13 -12.87 5.21
N TYR A 29 4.71 -11.75 5.69
CA TYR A 29 5.48 -11.71 6.92
C TYR A 29 4.61 -11.93 8.15
N SER A 30 3.40 -11.37 8.23
CA SER A 30 2.49 -11.68 9.31
C SER A 30 2.18 -13.18 9.34
N GLN A 31 1.97 -13.82 8.20
CA GLN A 31 1.74 -15.27 8.15
C GLN A 31 2.97 -16.10 8.54
N SER A 32 4.17 -15.62 8.22
CA SER A 32 5.44 -16.29 8.49
C SER A 32 5.97 -16.06 9.91
N CYS A 33 5.52 -14.99 10.59
CA CYS A 33 5.86 -14.69 11.97
C CYS A 33 5.04 -15.54 12.96
N THR A 34 5.73 -16.19 13.88
CA THR A 34 5.14 -16.93 15.00
C THR A 34 4.80 -16.03 16.18
N ASP A 35 5.48 -14.89 16.31
CA ASP A 35 5.25 -13.94 17.39
C ASP A 35 3.94 -13.14 17.16
N PRO A 36 2.99 -13.15 18.11
CA PRO A 36 1.70 -12.50 17.95
C PRO A 36 1.78 -10.97 17.90
N VAL A 37 2.81 -10.36 18.51
CA VAL A 37 3.02 -8.90 18.47
C VAL A 37 3.51 -8.49 17.09
N LEU A 38 4.51 -9.20 16.55
CA LEU A 38 5.01 -8.96 15.18
C LEU A 38 3.93 -9.21 14.13
N LYS A 39 3.08 -10.22 14.33
CA LYS A 39 1.90 -10.48 13.49
C LYS A 39 0.97 -9.28 13.45
N GLY A 40 0.54 -8.81 14.63
CA GLY A 40 -0.36 -7.66 14.74
C GLY A 40 0.24 -6.38 14.16
N GLN A 41 1.55 -6.16 14.36
CA GLN A 41 2.25 -5.04 13.74
C GLN A 41 2.27 -5.14 12.21
N CYS A 42 2.65 -6.28 11.65
CA CYS A 42 2.66 -6.49 10.20
C CYS A 42 1.28 -6.31 9.59
N GLU A 43 0.21 -6.82 10.22
CA GLU A 43 -1.16 -6.62 9.75
C GLU A 43 -1.60 -5.16 9.85
N SER A 44 -1.26 -4.46 10.94
CA SER A 44 -1.57 -3.03 11.09
C SER A 44 -0.88 -2.19 10.01
N ILE A 45 0.40 -2.46 9.75
CA ILE A 45 1.16 -1.74 8.71
C ILE A 45 0.59 -2.10 7.32
N ALA A 46 0.24 -3.36 7.07
CA ALA A 46 -0.40 -3.76 5.81
C ALA A 46 -1.76 -3.05 5.59
N GLN A 47 -2.58 -2.90 6.63
CA GLN A 47 -3.82 -2.13 6.53
C GLN A 47 -3.57 -0.66 6.24
N GLN A 48 -2.51 -0.08 6.79
CA GLN A 48 -2.16 1.32 6.55
C GLN A 48 -1.75 1.54 5.09
N HIS A 49 -0.90 0.67 4.54
CA HIS A 49 -0.53 0.70 3.13
C HIS A 49 -1.73 0.44 2.20
N GLN A 50 -2.66 -0.44 2.59
CA GLN A 50 -3.92 -0.63 1.85
C GLN A 50 -4.72 0.69 1.76
N LYS A 51 -4.85 1.42 2.88
CA LYS A 51 -5.51 2.74 2.87
C LYS A 51 -4.79 3.76 2.00
N HIS A 52 -3.46 3.74 1.94
CA HIS A 52 -2.69 4.60 1.04
C HIS A 52 -2.97 4.25 -0.43
N TYR A 53 -2.99 2.96 -0.75
CA TYR A 53 -3.36 2.47 -2.08
C TYR A 53 -4.76 2.95 -2.49
N ASP A 54 -5.77 2.76 -1.64
CA ASP A 54 -7.15 3.20 -1.92
C ASP A 54 -7.23 4.72 -2.14
N LYS A 55 -6.46 5.48 -1.36
CA LYS A 55 -6.39 6.95 -1.50
C LYS A 55 -5.70 7.37 -2.79
N LEU A 56 -4.61 6.71 -3.18
CA LEU A 56 -3.93 6.93 -4.46
C LEU A 56 -4.84 6.58 -5.64
N LEU A 57 -5.58 5.49 -5.55
CA LEU A 57 -6.55 5.07 -6.55
C LEU A 57 -7.68 6.11 -6.71
N SER A 58 -8.11 6.72 -5.61
CA SER A 58 -9.10 7.80 -5.63
C SER A 58 -8.60 9.08 -6.32
N PHE A 59 -7.29 9.26 -6.54
CA PHE A 59 -6.77 10.37 -7.34
C PHE A 59 -6.72 10.05 -8.84
N LEU A 60 -6.86 8.77 -9.22
CA LEU A 60 -6.91 8.32 -10.62
C LEU A 60 -8.33 8.17 -11.17
N ASN A 61 -9.35 8.12 -10.30
CA ASN A 61 -10.78 8.10 -10.66
C ASN A 61 -11.38 9.51 -10.68
#